data_AF-A0A7W1AHD4-F1
#
_entry.id   AF-A0A7W1AHD4-F1
#
_cell.length_a   1.000
_cell.length_b   1.000
_cell.length_c   1.000
_cell.angle_alpha   90.00
_cell.angle_beta   90.00
_cell.angle_gamma   90.00
#
_symmetry.space_group_name_H-M   'P 1'
#
loop_
_entity.id
_entity.type
_entity.pdbx_description
1 polymer ?
#
loop_
_entity_poly.entity_id
_entity_poly.type
_entity_poly.pdbx_seq_one_letter_code
_entity_poly.pdbx_strand_id
1 'polypeptide(L)'
;MNRILPIVIVLAACSAEDRRSPPPAKKALQSMNATQHDLALELDRAAENGTWIELRRRWQGQKLQWTVTRQRMLCASAERCNVAAFPIKNHATHGWMPELKFAPGQYEALAAKCGDAAQCEVTIEGVVAKLEASDESPTRIVLDGVSLVADRTAQK
;
A
#
# COMPACT_ATOMS: atom_id res chain seq x y z
N MET A 1 2.96 5.57 -80.95
CA MET A 1 4.09 4.65 -81.20
C MET A 1 5.05 4.73 -80.01
N ASN A 2 5.42 3.55 -79.48
CA ASN A 2 6.47 3.21 -78.49
C ASN A 2 6.38 3.87 -77.09
N ARG A 3 5.88 3.22 -76.02
CA ARG A 3 6.40 2.07 -75.22
C ARG A 3 7.86 2.23 -74.75
N ILE A 4 8.06 2.30 -73.43
CA ILE A 4 8.91 1.41 -72.57
C ILE A 4 8.76 1.85 -71.08
N LEU A 5 8.15 0.99 -70.26
CA LEU A 5 8.46 0.76 -68.82
C LEU A 5 9.55 -0.34 -68.76
N PRO A 6 10.20 -0.70 -67.62
CA PRO A 6 10.30 -0.11 -66.26
C PRO A 6 11.76 -0.09 -65.71
N ILE A 7 12.05 0.57 -64.58
CA ILE A 7 13.07 0.07 -63.63
C ILE A 7 12.56 0.24 -62.20
N VAL A 8 12.42 -0.90 -61.54
CA VAL A 8 12.26 -1.10 -60.10
C VAL A 8 13.61 -0.84 -59.43
N ILE A 9 13.67 0.06 -58.46
CA ILE A 9 14.75 0.09 -57.47
C ILE A 9 14.13 -0.04 -56.09
N VAL A 10 14.29 -1.24 -55.54
CA VAL A 10 14.16 -1.54 -54.12
C VAL A 10 15.42 -1.01 -53.43
N LEU A 11 15.28 -0.05 -52.51
CA LEU A 11 16.32 0.26 -51.55
C LEU A 11 15.73 0.36 -50.14
N ALA A 12 15.99 -0.71 -49.41
CA ALA A 12 16.37 -0.77 -48.00
C ALA A 12 15.53 0.01 -46.99
N ALA A 13 14.78 -0.77 -46.21
CA ALA A 13 14.30 -0.40 -44.89
C ALA A 13 15.41 0.25 -44.05
N CYS A 14 15.15 1.48 -43.60
CA CYS A 14 15.75 2.04 -42.39
C CYS A 14 14.58 2.37 -41.46
N SER A 15 13.96 1.32 -40.92
CA SER A 15 13.27 1.45 -39.64
C SER A 15 14.36 1.73 -38.62
N ALA A 16 14.63 3.01 -38.37
CA ALA A 16 15.31 3.42 -37.16
C ALA A 16 14.35 3.12 -36.00
N GLU A 17 14.35 1.86 -35.58
CA GLU A 17 13.78 1.43 -34.31
C GLU A 17 14.57 2.15 -33.23
N ASP A 18 14.06 3.32 -32.86
CA ASP A 18 14.39 4.05 -31.65
C ASP A 18 13.95 3.16 -30.48
N ARG A 19 14.75 2.13 -30.21
CA ARG A 19 14.70 1.34 -28.99
C ARG A 19 15.13 2.26 -27.86
N ARG A 20 14.24 3.17 -27.46
CA ARG A 20 14.19 3.65 -26.08
C ARG A 20 14.01 2.42 -25.23
N SER A 21 15.12 1.89 -24.74
CA SER A 21 15.11 0.96 -23.62
C SER A 21 14.17 1.58 -22.58
N PRO A 22 13.10 0.87 -22.15
CA PRO A 22 12.34 1.34 -21.02
C PRO A 22 13.34 1.59 -19.88
N PRO A 23 13.24 2.72 -19.16
CA PRO A 23 14.15 2.99 -18.05
C PRO A 23 14.16 1.76 -17.16
N PRO A 24 15.33 1.29 -16.68
CA PRO A 24 15.39 0.13 -15.82
C PRO A 24 14.39 0.37 -14.70
N ALA A 25 13.40 -0.51 -14.59
CA ALA A 25 12.44 -0.48 -13.52
C ALA A 25 13.28 -0.44 -12.25
N LYS A 26 13.31 0.72 -11.57
CA LYS A 26 13.91 0.84 -10.26
C LYS A 26 13.19 -0.24 -9.46
N LYS A 27 13.87 -1.35 -9.17
CA LYS A 27 13.37 -2.36 -8.26
C LYS A 27 12.94 -1.55 -7.05
N ALA A 28 11.63 -1.46 -6.83
CA ALA A 28 11.11 -0.92 -5.59
C ALA A 28 11.90 -1.67 -4.52
N LEU A 29 12.60 -0.94 -3.67
CA LEU A 29 13.12 -1.49 -2.43
C LEU A 29 11.86 -2.01 -1.73
N GLN A 30 11.56 -3.28 -1.97
CA GLN A 30 10.58 -4.05 -1.22
C GLN A 30 11.25 -4.19 0.13
N SER A 31 11.00 -3.21 1.00
CA SER A 31 11.40 -3.32 2.38
C SER A 31 10.54 -4.44 2.94
N MET A 32 11.10 -5.65 2.99
CA MET A 32 10.36 -6.84 3.46
C MET A 32 9.96 -6.72 4.94
N ASN A 33 10.32 -5.64 5.63
CA ASN A 33 10.06 -5.40 7.05
C ASN A 33 9.70 -3.94 7.36
N ALA A 34 9.09 -3.20 6.43
CA ALA A 34 8.66 -1.84 6.73
C ALA A 34 7.62 -1.84 7.86
N THR A 35 7.92 -1.10 8.94
CA THR A 35 7.05 -1.01 10.11
C THR A 35 6.10 0.17 10.00
N GLN A 36 5.09 0.19 10.87
CA GLN A 36 4.21 1.35 11.01
C GLN A 36 4.96 2.62 11.43
N HIS A 37 6.00 2.46 12.26
CA HIS A 37 6.84 3.57 12.69
C HIS A 37 7.64 4.16 11.54
N ASP A 38 8.16 3.32 10.63
CA ASP A 38 8.88 3.79 9.44
C ASP A 38 7.97 4.66 8.55
N LEU A 39 6.70 4.25 8.36
CA LEU A 39 5.75 5.07 7.63
C LEU A 39 5.48 6.41 8.33
N ALA A 40 5.40 6.42 9.66
CA ALA A 40 5.25 7.65 10.44
C ALA A 40 6.34 8.65 10.15
N LEU A 41 7.59 8.21 10.28
CA LEU A 41 8.75 9.07 10.06
C LEU A 41 8.81 9.57 8.62
N GLU A 42 8.42 8.75 7.64
CA GLU A 42 8.41 9.17 6.25
C GLU A 42 7.26 10.13 5.92
N LEU A 43 6.10 10.02 6.59
CA LEU A 43 5.01 11.00 6.49
C LEU A 43 5.47 12.36 7.01
N ASP A 44 6.10 12.41 8.19
CA ASP A 44 6.62 13.64 8.78
C ASP A 44 7.65 14.31 7.86
N ARG A 45 8.61 13.52 7.33
CA ARG A 45 9.60 14.02 6.36
C ARG A 45 8.96 14.49 5.06
N ALA A 46 7.89 13.84 4.61
CA ALA A 46 7.20 14.24 3.39
C ALA A 46 6.47 15.57 3.57
N ALA A 47 5.92 15.84 4.75
CA ALA A 47 5.36 17.14 5.11
C ALA A 47 6.42 18.24 5.12
N GLU A 48 7.58 17.99 5.73
CA GLU A 48 8.67 18.95 5.78
C GLU A 48 9.25 19.29 4.40
N ASN A 49 9.35 18.30 3.51
CA ASN A 49 10.08 18.43 2.24
C ASN A 49 9.17 18.51 1.00
N GLY A 50 7.85 18.41 1.16
CA GLY A 50 6.88 18.39 0.05
C GLY A 50 6.98 17.15 -0.84
N THR A 51 7.51 16.02 -0.34
CA THR A 51 7.80 14.80 -1.14
C THR A 51 6.68 13.76 -1.11
N TRP A 52 5.43 14.22 -1.19
CA TRP A 52 4.23 13.37 -1.07
C TRP A 52 4.08 12.34 -2.18
N ILE A 53 4.53 12.65 -3.39
CA ILE A 53 4.42 11.75 -4.56
C ILE A 53 5.40 10.59 -4.40
N GLU A 54 6.63 10.87 -3.99
CA GLU A 54 7.68 9.89 -3.76
C GLU A 54 7.31 8.93 -2.64
N LEU A 55 6.74 9.45 -1.54
CA LEU A 55 6.21 8.66 -0.45
C LEU A 55 5.17 7.66 -0.95
N ARG A 56 4.12 8.15 -1.62
CA ARG A 56 3.04 7.29 -2.14
C ARG A 56 3.57 6.20 -3.06
N ARG A 57 4.44 6.56 -4.02
CA ARG A 57 5.05 5.60 -4.95
C ARG A 57 5.88 4.53 -4.24
N ARG A 58 6.56 4.87 -3.15
CA ARG A 58 7.41 3.93 -2.40
C ARG A 58 6.58 2.92 -1.61
N TRP A 59 5.51 3.40 -0.98
CA TRP A 59 4.71 2.62 -0.03
C TRP A 59 3.57 1.84 -0.65
N GLN A 60 2.94 2.33 -1.74
CA GLN A 60 1.91 1.56 -2.43
C GLN A 60 2.48 0.24 -2.98
N GLY A 61 1.80 -0.85 -2.68
CA GLY A 61 2.21 -2.22 -3.01
C GLY A 61 3.16 -2.86 -1.98
N GLN A 62 3.58 -2.15 -0.93
CA GLN A 62 4.39 -2.76 0.13
C GLN A 62 3.52 -3.65 1.02
N LYS A 63 4.09 -4.79 1.42
CA LYS A 63 3.49 -5.67 2.42
C LYS A 63 3.92 -5.20 3.81
N LEU A 64 2.97 -5.03 4.71
CA LEU A 64 3.18 -4.51 6.06
C LEU A 64 2.58 -5.45 7.10
N GLN A 65 3.24 -5.52 8.26
CA GLN A 65 2.70 -6.16 9.46
C GLN A 65 2.54 -5.12 10.56
N TRP A 66 1.30 -4.84 10.97
CA TRP A 66 0.98 -3.76 11.91
C TRP A 66 0.19 -4.27 13.10
N THR A 67 0.47 -3.72 14.28
CA THR A 67 -0.37 -3.87 15.46
C THR A 67 -1.35 -2.71 15.49
N VAL A 68 -2.63 -3.02 15.34
CA VAL A 68 -3.71 -2.04 15.25
C VAL A 68 -4.71 -2.26 16.37
N THR A 69 -5.38 -1.18 16.78
CA THR A 69 -6.53 -1.27 17.70
C THR A 69 -7.82 -1.27 16.90
N ARG A 70 -8.52 -2.39 16.91
CA ARG A 70 -9.89 -2.50 16.42
C ARG A 70 -10.82 -1.80 17.41
N GLN A 71 -11.63 -0.87 16.93
CA GLN A 71 -12.76 -0.30 17.68
C GLN A 71 -14.07 -0.85 17.13
N ARG A 72 -14.97 -1.32 18.00
CA ARG A 72 -16.22 -1.97 17.57
C ARG A 72 -17.06 -1.14 16.61
N MET A 73 -17.18 0.16 16.90
CA MET A 73 -17.98 1.07 16.09
C MET A 73 -17.37 1.38 14.72
N LEU A 74 -16.03 1.33 14.60
CA LEU A 74 -15.31 1.64 13.36
C LEU A 74 -15.11 0.40 12.48
N CYS A 75 -15.24 -0.78 13.06
CA CYS A 75 -15.06 -2.07 12.40
C CYS A 75 -16.19 -3.02 12.81
N ALA A 76 -17.39 -2.68 12.32
CA ALA A 76 -18.63 -3.42 12.53
C ALA A 76 -18.95 -4.40 11.39
N SER A 77 -18.33 -4.24 10.21
CA SER A 77 -18.46 -5.14 9.07
C SER A 77 -17.15 -5.27 8.28
N ALA A 78 -17.06 -6.31 7.45
CA ALA A 78 -15.89 -6.60 6.63
C ALA A 78 -15.66 -5.55 5.53
N GLU A 79 -16.73 -4.95 5.02
CA GLU A 79 -16.69 -4.01 3.89
C GLU A 79 -16.17 -2.62 4.29
N ARG A 80 -16.28 -2.27 5.59
CA ARG A 80 -15.90 -0.95 6.12
C ARG A 80 -15.30 -1.10 7.50
N CYS A 81 -14.16 -1.77 7.58
CA CYS A 81 -13.42 -1.88 8.83
C CYS A 81 -12.31 -0.84 8.89
N ASN A 82 -12.45 0.15 9.77
CA ASN A 82 -11.40 1.10 10.08
C ASN A 82 -10.82 0.80 11.46
N VAL A 83 -9.51 0.95 11.60
CA VAL A 83 -8.77 0.68 12.84
C VAL A 83 -7.95 1.88 13.25
N ALA A 84 -7.62 1.99 14.54
CA ALA A 84 -6.62 2.95 14.98
C ALA A 84 -5.24 2.33 14.77
N ALA A 85 -4.38 3.05 14.02
CA ALA A 85 -3.04 2.57 13.71
C ALA A 85 -2.18 2.46 14.99
N PHE A 86 -2.11 3.50 15.83
CA PHE A 86 -1.25 3.52 17.02
C PHE A 86 -2.05 3.24 18.30
N PRO A 87 -1.41 2.73 19.35
CA PRO A 87 -1.93 2.92 20.71
C PRO A 87 -2.12 4.43 20.92
N ILE A 88 -3.29 4.85 21.38
CA ILE A 88 -3.72 6.26 21.55
C ILE A 88 -2.80 7.07 22.52
N LYS A 89 -1.73 6.44 23.06
CA LYS A 89 -0.85 7.00 24.09
C LYS A 89 0.23 7.96 23.58
N ASN A 90 0.55 7.95 22.29
CA ASN A 90 1.50 8.90 21.71
C ASN A 90 0.76 9.81 20.73
N HIS A 91 0.89 11.12 20.89
CA HIS A 91 0.28 12.13 20.02
C HIS A 91 0.73 11.87 18.58
N ALA A 92 -0.17 11.32 17.76
CA ALA A 92 0.09 11.22 16.35
C ALA A 92 0.11 12.65 15.78
N THR A 93 1.24 13.08 15.21
CA THR A 93 1.39 14.40 14.59
C THR A 93 0.40 14.62 13.44
N HIS A 94 0.04 13.52 12.77
CA HIS A 94 -0.97 13.45 11.73
C HIS A 94 -2.16 12.60 12.19
N GLY A 95 -3.35 12.82 11.61
CA GLY A 95 -4.49 11.93 11.79
C GLY A 95 -4.43 10.77 10.78
N TRP A 96 -4.69 9.54 11.24
CA TRP A 96 -4.53 8.33 10.45
C TRP A 96 -5.79 7.49 10.58
N MET A 97 -6.33 7.03 9.46
CA MET A 97 -7.44 6.08 9.49
C MET A 97 -7.20 4.96 8.48
N PRO A 98 -6.49 3.89 8.89
CA PRO A 98 -6.36 2.68 8.10
C PRO A 98 -7.71 1.97 7.92
N GLU A 99 -8.02 1.67 6.67
CA GLU A 99 -9.12 0.80 6.25
C GLU A 99 -8.55 -0.59 5.94
N LEU A 100 -9.22 -1.63 6.45
CA LEU A 100 -8.84 -3.02 6.28
C LEU A 100 -9.78 -3.71 5.30
N LYS A 101 -9.22 -4.27 4.22
CA LYS A 101 -9.90 -5.18 3.31
C LYS A 101 -9.39 -6.59 3.56
N PHE A 102 -10.23 -7.39 4.20
CA PHE A 102 -9.86 -8.72 4.66
C PHE A 102 -9.74 -9.72 3.50
N ALA A 103 -8.76 -10.62 3.61
CA ALA A 103 -8.81 -11.86 2.86
C ALA A 103 -10.01 -12.72 3.34
N PRO A 104 -10.50 -13.67 2.52
CA PRO A 104 -11.66 -14.49 2.89
C PRO A 104 -11.49 -15.16 4.26
N GLY A 105 -12.52 -15.06 5.11
CA GLY A 105 -12.55 -15.66 6.46
C GLY A 105 -11.79 -14.90 7.55
N GLN A 106 -11.04 -13.83 7.21
CA GLN A 106 -10.20 -13.12 8.19
C GLN A 106 -10.99 -12.12 9.04
N TYR A 107 -12.12 -11.62 8.54
CA TYR A 107 -13.01 -10.78 9.35
C TYR A 107 -13.68 -11.60 10.46
N GLU A 108 -14.12 -12.82 10.15
CA GLU A 108 -14.71 -13.75 11.11
C GLU A 108 -13.69 -14.16 12.17
N ALA A 109 -12.44 -14.41 11.77
CA ALA A 109 -11.35 -14.66 12.70
C ALA A 109 -11.08 -13.45 13.62
N LEU A 110 -11.20 -12.22 13.10
CA LEU A 110 -11.06 -10.99 13.90
C LEU A 110 -12.21 -10.88 14.90
N ALA A 111 -13.45 -11.10 14.44
CA ALA A 111 -14.63 -11.07 15.30
C ALA A 111 -14.54 -12.13 16.41
N ALA A 112 -14.07 -13.33 16.10
CA ALA A 112 -13.85 -14.40 17.07
C ALA A 112 -12.75 -14.03 18.10
N LYS A 113 -11.62 -13.45 17.64
CA LYS A 113 -10.52 -13.04 18.52
C LYS A 113 -10.92 -11.89 19.46
N CYS A 114 -11.66 -10.91 18.96
CA CYS A 114 -12.00 -9.71 19.73
C CYS A 114 -13.32 -9.82 20.50
N GLY A 115 -14.21 -10.73 20.12
CA GLY A 115 -15.53 -10.89 20.73
C GLY A 115 -16.31 -9.57 20.78
N ASP A 116 -16.96 -9.34 21.92
CA ASP A 116 -17.77 -8.14 22.18
C ASP A 116 -16.98 -6.93 22.69
N ALA A 117 -15.66 -7.04 22.83
CA ALA A 117 -14.83 -5.98 23.37
C ALA A 117 -14.97 -4.68 22.56
N ALA A 118 -15.14 -3.56 23.26
CA ALA A 118 -15.23 -2.24 22.63
C ALA A 118 -13.95 -1.88 21.87
N GLN A 119 -12.80 -2.29 22.41
CA GLN A 119 -11.47 -2.16 21.82
C GLN A 119 -10.71 -3.48 21.93
N CYS A 120 -9.93 -3.80 20.92
CA CYS A 120 -9.15 -5.03 20.83
C CYS A 120 -7.89 -4.79 20.01
N GLU A 121 -6.73 -5.11 20.56
CA GLU A 121 -5.45 -4.99 19.86
C GLU A 121 -5.18 -6.29 19.08
N VAL A 122 -4.83 -6.14 17.81
CA VAL A 122 -4.52 -7.27 16.92
C VAL A 122 -3.34 -6.93 16.03
N THR A 123 -2.51 -7.94 15.75
CA THR A 123 -1.49 -7.83 14.71
C THR A 123 -2.05 -8.37 13.40
N ILE A 124 -1.95 -7.56 12.36
CA ILE A 124 -2.41 -7.89 11.01
C ILE A 124 -1.25 -7.82 10.02
N GLU A 125 -1.39 -8.53 8.91
CA GLU A 125 -0.53 -8.41 7.75
C GLU A 125 -1.37 -8.10 6.51
N GLY A 126 -0.92 -7.19 5.65
CA GLY A 126 -1.61 -6.82 4.42
C GLY A 126 -0.74 -6.01 3.46
N VAL A 127 -1.26 -5.71 2.28
CA VAL A 127 -0.57 -4.89 1.26
C VAL A 127 -1.17 -3.48 1.23
N VAL A 128 -0.34 -2.44 1.17
CA VAL A 128 -0.80 -1.06 0.98
C VAL A 128 -1.38 -0.90 -0.44
N ALA A 129 -2.68 -1.10 -0.59
CA ALA A 129 -3.36 -0.89 -1.86
C ALA A 129 -3.48 0.60 -2.19
N LYS A 130 -3.69 1.44 -1.17
CA LYS A 130 -3.83 2.89 -1.33
C LYS A 130 -3.17 3.63 -0.19
N LEU A 131 -2.44 4.69 -0.53
CA LEU A 131 -1.95 5.69 0.41
C LEU A 131 -2.31 7.08 -0.13
N GLU A 132 -3.17 7.78 0.60
CA GLU A 132 -3.51 9.18 0.36
C GLU A 132 -2.94 9.98 1.53
N ALA A 133 -1.92 10.79 1.25
CA ALA A 133 -1.24 11.64 2.22
C ALA A 133 -0.97 12.99 1.58
N SER A 134 -1.21 14.07 2.33
CA SER A 134 -1.05 15.46 1.92
C SER A 134 -1.04 16.35 3.15
N ASP A 135 -0.64 17.61 2.99
CA ASP A 135 -0.76 18.63 4.04
C ASP A 135 -2.21 19.02 4.35
N GLU A 136 -3.13 18.82 3.41
CA GLU A 136 -4.50 19.36 3.48
C GLU A 136 -5.52 18.40 4.10
N SER A 137 -5.20 17.11 4.20
CA SER A 137 -6.15 16.06 4.60
C SER A 137 -5.51 14.97 5.45
N PRO A 138 -6.29 14.31 6.34
CA PRO A 138 -5.80 13.18 7.12
C PRO A 138 -5.26 12.07 6.23
N THR A 139 -4.22 11.38 6.72
CA THR A 139 -3.62 10.27 5.98
C THR A 139 -4.60 9.10 5.95
N ARG A 140 -4.99 8.70 4.74
CA ARG A 140 -5.82 7.52 4.50
C ARG A 140 -5.00 6.40 3.91
N ILE A 141 -5.11 5.23 4.51
CA ILE A 141 -4.38 4.02 4.11
C ILE A 141 -5.39 2.91 3.92
N VAL A 142 -5.30 2.19 2.80
CA VAL A 142 -6.09 0.98 2.57
C VAL A 142 -5.13 -0.20 2.52
N LEU A 143 -5.30 -1.12 3.46
CA LEU A 143 -4.61 -2.41 3.46
C LEU A 143 -5.51 -3.45 2.81
N ASP A 144 -4.98 -4.19 1.85
CA ASP A 144 -5.69 -5.24 1.11
C ASP A 144 -5.10 -6.62 1.38
N GLY A 145 -5.94 -7.64 1.20
CA GLY A 145 -5.60 -9.03 1.54
C GLY A 145 -5.26 -9.21 3.02
N VAL A 146 -5.91 -8.46 3.90
CA VAL A 146 -5.58 -8.43 5.33
C VAL A 146 -5.81 -9.79 5.98
N SER A 147 -4.80 -10.28 6.70
CA SER A 147 -4.87 -11.48 7.52
C SER A 147 -4.36 -11.23 8.94
N LEU A 148 -4.86 -12.00 9.91
CA LEU A 148 -4.41 -11.92 11.29
C LEU A 148 -3.11 -12.70 11.47
N VAL A 149 -2.13 -12.07 12.10
CA VAL A 149 -0.90 -12.76 12.50
C VAL A 149 -1.15 -13.46 13.82
N ALA A 150 -0.93 -14.77 13.86
CA ALA A 150 -1.04 -15.55 15.10
C ALA A 150 -0.03 -15.03 16.14
N ASP A 151 -0.50 -14.85 17.38
CA ASP A 151 0.37 -14.46 18.48
C ASP A 151 1.36 -15.61 18.73
N ARG A 152 2.66 -15.40 18.46
CA ARG A 152 3.69 -16.43 18.66
C ARG A 152 3.96 -16.75 20.14
N THR A 153 3.18 -16.18 21.06
CA THR A 153 3.37 -16.26 22.51
C THR A 153 2.77 -17.50 23.18
N ALA A 154 2.18 -18.44 22.43
CA ALA A 154 1.62 -19.70 22.97
C ALA A 154 2.49 -20.95 22.71
N GLN A 155 3.82 -20.80 22.67
CA GLN A 155 4.74 -21.93 22.76
C GLN A 155 5.71 -21.69 23.92
N LYS A 156 5.27 -22.04 25.12
CA LYS A 156 6.17 -22.38 26.22
C LYS A 156 5.52 -23.37 27.18
#